data_AF-A0A2A2R4G1-F1
#
_entry.id   AF-A0A2A2R4G1-F1
#
_cell.length_a   1.000
_cell.length_b   1.000
_cell.length_c   1.000
_cell.angle_alpha   90.00
_cell.angle_beta   90.00
_cell.angle_gamma   90.00
#
_symmetry.space_group_name_H-M   'P 1'
#
loop_
_entity.id
_entity.type
_entity.pdbx_description
1 polymer ?
#
loop_
_entity_poly.entity_id
_entity_poly.type
_entity_poly.pdbx_seq_one_letter_code
_entity_poly.pdbx_strand_id
1 'polypeptide(L)'
;MDERWPNLNHLYPTRFPWENGHIESFHNKLRDECLNREIIGSLLEAKVLVEQWRIEYNTNRPHSSLGYQTSQEVADHWQTTLLICPSSGVRSTSLSRTHVDCRN
;
A
#
# COMPACT_ATOMS: atom_id res chain seq x y z
N MET A 1 -30.34 -8.91 26.59
CA MET A 1 -29.80 -8.21 25.41
C MET A 1 -28.60 -9.02 24.96
N ASP A 2 -28.84 -10.14 24.27
CA ASP A 2 -27.76 -10.99 23.76
C ASP A 2 -27.28 -10.40 22.44
N GLU A 3 -26.15 -9.70 22.50
CA GLU A 3 -25.42 -9.24 21.33
C GLU A 3 -24.79 -10.44 20.62
N ARG A 4 -25.62 -11.11 19.83
CA ARG A 4 -25.19 -12.12 18.85
C ARG A 4 -24.48 -11.41 17.70
N TRP A 5 -23.29 -10.86 17.95
CA TRP A 5 -22.38 -10.47 16.89
C TRP A 5 -22.01 -11.74 16.12
N PRO A 6 -22.27 -11.83 14.81
CA PRO A 6 -21.81 -12.96 14.03
C PRO A 6 -20.30 -13.08 14.17
N ASN A 7 -19.77 -14.31 14.15
CA ASN A 7 -18.34 -14.57 14.22
C ASN A 7 -17.61 -13.75 13.12
N LEU A 8 -16.98 -12.64 13.52
CA LEU A 8 -16.38 -11.65 12.63
C LEU A 8 -15.05 -12.13 12.01
N ASN A 9 -14.57 -13.33 12.35
CA ASN A 9 -13.31 -13.86 11.83
C ASN A 9 -13.32 -14.05 10.30
N HIS A 10 -14.50 -14.11 9.68
CA HIS A 10 -14.62 -14.15 8.22
C HIS A 10 -14.68 -12.76 7.58
N LEU A 11 -15.04 -11.72 8.34
CA LEU A 11 -15.22 -10.34 7.88
C LEU A 11 -13.99 -9.46 8.13
N TYR A 12 -13.15 -9.81 9.12
CA TYR A 12 -11.86 -9.20 9.41
C TYR A 12 -10.76 -10.24 9.27
N PRO A 13 -10.14 -10.37 8.08
CA PRO A 13 -9.14 -11.40 7.82
C PRO A 13 -7.83 -11.15 8.59
N THR A 14 -7.54 -9.90 8.96
CA THR A 14 -6.41 -9.55 9.80
C THR A 14 -6.76 -9.83 11.26
N ARG A 15 -6.07 -10.80 11.86
CA ARG A 15 -6.34 -11.23 13.24
C ARG A 15 -5.79 -10.27 14.28
N PHE A 16 -5.03 -9.27 13.84
CA PHE A 16 -4.29 -8.40 14.74
C PHE A 16 -4.34 -6.92 14.33
N PRO A 17 -4.55 -6.01 15.30
CA PRO A 17 -4.72 -4.58 15.02
C PRO A 17 -3.47 -3.94 14.40
N TRP A 18 -2.28 -4.45 14.69
CA TRP A 18 -1.03 -3.89 14.17
C TRP A 18 -0.77 -4.18 12.69
N GLU A 19 -1.48 -5.13 12.07
CA GLU A 19 -1.33 -5.44 10.64
C GLU A 19 -1.98 -4.37 9.75
N ASN A 20 -2.92 -3.59 10.30
CA ASN A 20 -3.74 -2.65 9.53
C ASN A 20 -3.10 -1.25 9.37
N GLY A 21 -1.94 -0.98 9.98
CA GLY A 21 -1.35 0.36 10.00
C GLY A 21 -1.07 0.96 8.62
N HIS A 22 -0.80 0.12 7.62
CA HIS A 22 -0.62 0.57 6.24
C HIS A 22 -1.92 1.05 5.58
N ILE A 23 -3.04 0.33 5.81
CA ILE A 23 -4.38 0.72 5.35
C ILE A 23 -4.85 1.99 6.06
N GLU A 24 -4.56 2.12 7.36
CA GLU A 24 -4.90 3.32 8.13
C GLU A 24 -4.14 4.55 7.61
N SER A 25 -2.83 4.41 7.35
CA SER A 25 -2.02 5.46 6.76
C SER A 25 -2.54 5.87 5.38
N PHE A 26 -2.91 4.89 4.54
CA PHE A 26 -3.51 5.14 3.23
C PHE A 26 -4.84 5.92 3.35
N HIS A 27 -5.76 5.48 4.21
CA HIS A 27 -7.06 6.13 4.38
C HIS A 27 -6.94 7.56 4.90
N ASN A 28 -6.01 7.83 5.82
CA ASN A 28 -5.75 9.18 6.30
C ASN A 28 -5.26 10.07 5.16
N LYS A 29 -4.33 9.58 4.33
CA LYS A 29 -3.83 10.32 3.17
C LYS A 29 -4.87 10.58 2.10
N LEU A 30 -5.70 9.59 1.79
CA LEU A 30 -6.83 9.78 0.87
C LEU A 30 -7.76 10.88 1.35
N ARG A 31 -8.08 10.89 2.65
CA ARG A 31 -8.94 11.92 3.23
C ARG A 31 -8.31 13.31 3.15
N ASP A 32 -7.08 13.46 3.63
CA ASP A 32 -6.43 14.78 3.75
C ASP A 32 -6.01 15.38 2.41
N GLU A 33 -5.67 14.53 1.43
CA GLU A 33 -5.08 14.99 0.18
C GLU A 33 -6.04 14.94 -1.01
N CYS A 34 -7.06 14.10 -0.98
CA CYS A 34 -8.08 14.03 -2.03
C CYS A 34 -9.41 14.61 -1.53
N LEU A 35 -10.04 13.95 -0.55
CA LEU A 35 -11.44 14.24 -0.21
C LEU A 35 -11.64 15.59 0.49
N ASN A 36 -10.70 16.02 1.33
CA ASN A 36 -10.80 17.29 2.05
C ASN A 36 -10.42 18.51 1.19
N ARG A 37 -9.83 18.29 0.01
CA ARG A 37 -9.40 19.38 -0.88
C ARG A 37 -10.44 19.73 -1.94
N GLU A 38 -11.32 18.78 -2.26
CA GLU A 38 -12.27 18.89 -3.36
C GLU A 38 -13.70 18.99 -2.84
N ILE A 39 -14.53 19.82 -3.47
CA ILE A 39 -15.98 19.83 -3.25
C ILE A 39 -16.62 18.95 -4.32
N ILE A 40 -16.97 17.72 -3.93
CA ILE A 40 -17.50 16.72 -4.86
C ILE A 40 -19.01 16.93 -5.04
N GLY A 41 -19.45 17.30 -6.24
CA GLY A 41 -20.85 17.55 -6.56
C GLY A 41 -21.61 16.34 -7.13
N SER A 42 -20.88 15.33 -7.63
CA SER A 42 -21.50 14.13 -8.21
C SER A 42 -20.70 12.85 -7.97
N LEU A 43 -21.37 11.69 -8.06
CA LEU A 43 -20.72 10.39 -7.93
C LEU A 43 -19.71 10.12 -9.06
N LEU A 44 -19.99 10.62 -10.27
CA LEU A 44 -19.08 10.45 -11.41
C LEU A 44 -17.78 11.20 -11.18
N GLU A 45 -17.89 12.46 -10.74
CA GLU A 45 -16.75 13.29 -10.36
C GLU A 45 -15.94 12.65 -9.23
N ALA A 46 -16.61 12.13 -8.19
CA ALA A 46 -15.96 11.41 -7.09
C ALA A 46 -15.09 10.25 -7.61
N LYS A 47 -15.63 9.44 -8.53
CA LYS A 47 -14.91 8.31 -9.11
C LYS A 47 -13.68 8.76 -9.89
N VAL A 48 -13.81 9.81 -10.71
CA VAL A 48 -12.69 10.33 -11.49
C VAL A 48 -11.59 10.86 -10.59
N LEU A 49 -11.95 11.66 -9.57
CA LEU A 49 -10.98 12.23 -8.63
C LEU A 49 -10.25 11.16 -7.82
N VAL A 50 -10.98 10.17 -7.31
CA VAL A 50 -10.38 9.07 -6.55
C VAL A 50 -9.46 8.20 -7.42
N GLU A 51 -9.85 7.91 -8.67
CA GLU A 51 -9.00 7.16 -9.59
C GLU A 51 -7.73 7.92 -9.96
N GLN A 52 -7.85 9.22 -10.26
CA GLN A 52 -6.70 10.07 -10.54
C GLN A 52 -5.74 10.10 -9.35
N TRP A 53 -6.26 10.33 -8.14
CA TRP A 53 -5.46 10.34 -6.92
C TRP A 53 -4.81 8.96 -6.64
N ARG A 54 -5.53 7.86 -6.88
CA ARG A 54 -4.99 6.50 -6.73
C ARG A 54 -3.80 6.25 -7.65
N ILE A 55 -3.88 6.71 -8.90
CA ILE A 55 -2.78 6.60 -9.86
C ILE A 55 -1.58 7.39 -9.33
N GLU A 56 -1.77 8.66 -8.99
CA GLU A 56 -0.70 9.52 -8.48
C GLU A 56 -0.06 8.98 -7.19
N TYR A 57 -0.86 8.47 -6.26
CA TYR A 57 -0.37 7.86 -5.04
C TYR A 57 0.55 6.67 -5.32
N ASN A 58 0.17 5.81 -6.27
CA ASN A 58 0.94 4.61 -6.61
C ASN A 58 2.18 4.89 -7.46
N THR A 59 2.16 5.94 -8.31
CA THR A 59 3.23 6.22 -9.27
C THR A 59 4.26 7.21 -8.74
N ASN A 60 3.86 8.18 -7.91
CA ASN A 60 4.69 9.34 -7.61
C ASN A 60 5.16 9.39 -6.15
N ARG A 61 4.59 8.57 -5.26
CA ARG A 61 4.86 8.67 -3.83
C ARG A 61 5.89 7.64 -3.38
N PRO A 62 7.11 8.05 -3.00
CA PRO A 62 8.08 7.15 -2.41
C PRO A 62 7.68 6.80 -0.97
N HIS A 63 7.70 5.51 -0.63
CA HIS A 63 7.39 5.03 0.72
C HIS A 63 8.65 4.55 1.44
N SER A 64 8.90 5.06 2.65
CA SER A 64 10.08 4.68 3.44
C SER A 64 10.11 3.19 3.79
N SER A 65 8.93 2.58 4.03
CA SER A 65 8.77 1.13 4.22
C SER A 65 9.14 0.30 2.99
N LEU A 66 9.13 0.92 1.81
CA LEU A 66 9.51 0.31 0.53
C LEU A 66 10.91 0.75 0.08
N GLY A 67 11.75 1.27 0.98
CA GLY A 67 13.09 1.74 0.63
C GLY A 67 13.08 3.01 -0.23
N TYR A 68 12.10 3.88 -0.04
CA TYR A 68 11.86 5.10 -0.84
C TYR A 68 11.51 4.83 -2.31
N GLN A 69 11.02 3.64 -2.61
CA GLN A 69 10.42 3.31 -3.90
C GLN A 69 8.91 3.58 -3.89
N THR A 70 8.35 3.80 -5.07
CA THR A 70 6.90 3.92 -5.27
C THR A 70 6.25 2.54 -5.26
N SER A 71 4.96 2.49 -4.96
CA SER A 71 4.23 1.21 -4.95
C SER A 71 4.25 0.54 -6.32
N GLN A 72 4.25 1.32 -7.41
CA GLN A 72 4.37 0.80 -8.76
C GLN A 72 5.77 0.23 -9.06
N GLU A 73 6.85 0.95 -8.71
CA GLU A 73 8.21 0.42 -8.87
C GLU A 73 8.40 -0.89 -8.11
N VAL A 74 7.77 -0.98 -6.93
CA VAL A 74 7.73 -2.21 -6.16
C VAL A 74 7.02 -3.31 -6.95
N ALA A 75 5.80 -3.06 -7.42
CA ALA A 75 5.03 -4.04 -8.18
C ALA A 75 5.77 -4.51 -9.45
N ASP A 76 6.41 -3.60 -10.19
CA ASP A 76 7.14 -3.89 -11.41
C ASP A 76 8.35 -4.81 -11.14
N HIS A 77 9.10 -4.59 -10.05
CA HIS A 77 10.20 -5.50 -9.69
C HIS A 77 9.69 -6.89 -9.28
N TRP A 78 8.57 -6.99 -8.57
CA TRP A 78 7.98 -8.29 -8.21
C TRP A 78 7.54 -9.03 -9.46
N GLN A 79 6.89 -8.35 -10.42
CA GLN A 79 6.51 -8.95 -11.70
C GLN A 79 7.74 -9.43 -12.48
N THR A 80 8.79 -8.60 -12.54
CA THR A 80 10.04 -8.93 -13.24
C THR A 80 10.73 -10.14 -12.59
N THR A 81 10.73 -10.21 -11.26
CA THR A 81 11.29 -11.33 -10.50
C THR A 81 10.51 -12.63 -10.74
N LEU A 82 9.18 -12.56 -10.81
CA LEU A 82 8.32 -13.71 -11.08
C LEU A 82 8.42 -14.21 -12.52
N LEU A 83 8.71 -13.33 -13.49
CA LEU A 83 8.81 -13.69 -14.90
C LEU A 83 10.21 -14.21 -15.31
N ILE A 84 11.27 -13.90 -14.55
CA ILE A 84 12.65 -14.31 -14.88
C ILE A 84 13.02 -15.72 -14.35
N CYS A 85 12.22 -16.33 -13.46
CA CYS A 85 12.52 -17.66 -12.91
C CYS A 85 11.51 -18.75 -13.34
N PRO A 86 11.65 -19.36 -14.53
CA PRO A 86 11.10 -20.68 -14.78
C PRO A 86 12.13 -21.71 -14.29
N SER A 87 11.95 -22.23 -13.07
CA SER A 87 12.68 -23.39 -12.52
C SER A 87 14.22 -23.35 -12.59
N SER A 88 14.89 -23.01 -11.48
CA SER A 88 16.09 -23.72 -10.97
C SER A 88 16.65 -22.95 -9.77
N GLY A 89 16.86 -23.65 -8.66
CA GLY A 89 17.35 -23.06 -7.42
C GLY A 89 18.67 -22.32 -7.62
N VAL A 90 18.66 -21.01 -7.39
CA VAL A 90 19.87 -20.24 -7.14
C VAL A 90 19.64 -19.42 -5.87
N ARG A 91 20.48 -19.71 -4.88
CA ARG A 91 20.56 -19.06 -3.58
C ARG A 91 20.65 -17.54 -3.79
N SER A 92 19.67 -16.80 -3.29
CA SER A 92 19.67 -15.34 -3.27
C SER A 92 20.90 -14.85 -2.50
N THR A 93 21.94 -14.45 -3.22
CA THR A 93 23.08 -13.72 -2.64
C THR A 93 22.68 -12.27 -2.47
N SER A 94 22.43 -11.92 -1.20
CA SER A 94 22.61 -10.62 -0.57
C SER A 94 22.28 -9.38 -1.41
N LEU A 95 21.10 -8.79 -1.15
CA LEU A 95 20.92 -7.35 -1.30
C LEU A 95 22.02 -6.64 -0.49
N SER A 96 22.92 -5.97 -1.19
CA SER A 96 23.93 -5.08 -0.61
C SER A 96 23.22 -3.93 0.09
N ARG A 97 23.04 -4.08 1.40
CA ARG A 97 22.64 -3.05 2.35
C ARG A 97 23.67 -1.93 2.33
N THR A 98 23.45 -0.86 1.57
CA THR A 98 24.14 0.40 1.87
C THR A 98 23.54 0.93 3.17
N HIS A 99 24.33 0.77 4.22
CA HIS A 99 24.13 1.32 5.54
C HIS A 99 24.08 2.85 5.43
N VAL A 100 22.89 3.45 5.62
CA VAL A 100 22.80 4.87 5.95
C VAL A 100 23.02 4.96 7.46
N ASP A 101 24.22 5.41 7.84
CA ASP A 101 24.57 5.79 9.19
C ASP A 101 23.69 6.98 9.61
N CYS A 102 22.70 6.74 10.47
CA CYS A 102 22.03 7.77 11.25
C CYS A 102 22.70 7.84 12.62
N ARG A 103 23.70 8.71 12.78
CA ARG A 103 24.10 9.22 14.09
C ARG A 103 23.39 10.56 14.33
N ASN A 104 22.47 10.49 15.29
CA ASN A 104 21.92 11.49 16.21
C ASN A 104 21.87 12.95 15.76
#